data_AF-A0A960RPT1-F1
#
_entry.id   AF-A0A960RPT1-F1
#
_cell.length_a   1.000
_cell.length_b   1.000
_cell.length_c   1.000
_cell.angle_alpha   90.00
_cell.angle_beta   90.00
_cell.angle_gamma   90.00
#
_symmetry.space_group_name_H-M   'P 1'
#
loop_
_entity.id
_entity.type
_entity.pdbx_description
1 polymer ?
#
loop_
_entity_poly.entity_id
_entity_poly.type
_entity_poly.pdbx_seq_one_letter_code
_entity_poly.pdbx_strand_id
1 'polypeptide(L)'
;NGSSSMASVCGGCLAMMRAGVPVKRPVAGIAMGLILDDEEHYAVLSDILGMEDALGDMDFKISGDHEGITAFQLDIKIEGITPKIMQVALNQAKQGRTHILNKMLEACPKSSESLSQHAPRIDMVRIKPSQIGTIIGPGGKMIREIQETSGAELNIDDDGLVSITCPTAEGMAKAKEMVHNLTAEIEIGQVYKGKVTSVVDFGAFVQIFSQEGLLHVSEISYERIDKVADHIKIGDTLEVKVVDKTDRGIRLSRKVLLEKPEGYVEPTREPRGDRRPSRDNNRRPSRGNEQRGDKPMKSPQLIPPPKTTVGGH
;
A
#
# COMPACT_ATOMS: atom_id res chain seq x y z
N ASN A 1 8.49 -43.37 -6.93
CA ASN A 1 8.87 -44.07 -5.68
C ASN A 1 10.32 -43.71 -5.33
N GLY A 2 10.61 -42.41 -5.30
CA GLY A 2 11.93 -41.81 -5.21
C GLY A 2 11.74 -40.31 -4.94
N SER A 3 12.65 -39.72 -4.16
CA SER A 3 12.72 -38.30 -3.76
C SER A 3 11.45 -37.45 -3.96
N SER A 4 10.48 -37.60 -3.06
CA SER A 4 9.28 -36.75 -3.04
C SER A 4 9.62 -35.27 -2.82
N SER A 5 10.77 -34.96 -2.21
CA SER A 5 11.25 -33.60 -2.04
C SER A 5 11.58 -32.92 -3.38
N MET A 6 12.27 -33.60 -4.29
CA MET A 6 12.59 -33.03 -5.62
C MET A 6 11.33 -32.94 -6.50
N ALA A 7 10.43 -33.92 -6.39
CA ALA A 7 9.10 -33.82 -7.01
C ALA A 7 8.31 -32.60 -6.49
N SER A 8 8.44 -32.27 -5.20
CA SER A 8 7.78 -31.11 -4.60
C SER A 8 8.34 -29.78 -5.12
N VAL A 9 9.65 -29.71 -5.39
CA VAL A 9 10.26 -28.54 -6.06
C VAL A 9 9.67 -28.35 -7.46
N CYS A 10 9.64 -29.41 -8.26
CA CYS A 10 9.11 -29.36 -9.64
C CYS A 10 7.61 -29.01 -9.65
N GLY A 11 6.80 -29.72 -8.85
CA GLY A 11 5.37 -29.49 -8.74
C GLY A 11 5.02 -28.12 -8.16
N GLY A 12 5.75 -27.69 -7.13
CA GLY A 12 5.60 -26.36 -6.54
C GLY A 12 5.94 -25.24 -7.51
N CYS A 13 7.00 -25.40 -8.32
CA CYS A 13 7.34 -24.45 -9.37
C CYS A 13 6.20 -24.31 -10.40
N LEU A 14 5.69 -25.43 -10.91
CA LEU A 14 4.55 -25.45 -11.83
C LEU A 14 3.30 -24.84 -11.21
N ALA A 15 3.01 -25.14 -9.95
CA ALA A 15 1.86 -24.60 -9.23
C ALA A 15 1.95 -23.07 -9.09
N MET A 16 3.12 -22.55 -8.73
CA MET A 16 3.36 -21.09 -8.63
C MET A 16 3.22 -20.40 -9.98
N MET A 17 3.83 -20.97 -11.04
CA MET A 17 3.69 -20.45 -12.40
C MET A 17 2.23 -20.44 -12.86
N ARG A 18 1.49 -21.50 -12.57
CA ARG A 18 0.07 -21.60 -12.94
C ARG A 18 -0.81 -20.66 -12.14
N ALA A 19 -0.45 -20.40 -10.88
CA ALA A 19 -1.14 -19.46 -10.00
C ALA A 19 -0.93 -17.98 -10.38
N GLY A 20 0.03 -17.69 -11.27
CA GLY A 20 0.37 -16.31 -11.67
C GLY A 20 1.39 -15.64 -10.75
N VAL A 21 2.14 -16.42 -9.97
CA VAL A 21 3.28 -15.90 -9.19
C VAL A 21 4.39 -15.51 -10.17
N PRO A 22 5.00 -14.31 -10.06
CA PRO A 22 6.06 -13.87 -10.95
C PRO A 22 7.39 -14.57 -10.62
N VAL A 23 7.48 -15.85 -10.94
CA VAL A 23 8.70 -16.65 -10.82
C VAL A 23 9.72 -16.14 -11.81
N LYS A 24 10.90 -15.73 -11.33
CA LYS A 24 11.97 -15.18 -12.19
C LYS A 24 12.39 -16.17 -13.27
N ARG A 25 12.66 -17.42 -12.87
CA ARG A 25 13.09 -18.53 -13.73
C ARG A 25 12.56 -19.85 -13.16
N PRO A 26 11.98 -20.74 -13.98
CA PRO A 26 11.49 -22.04 -13.51
C PRO A 26 12.64 -22.94 -13.05
N VAL A 27 12.41 -23.69 -11.97
CA VAL A 27 13.43 -24.54 -11.34
C VAL A 27 12.96 -25.99 -11.28
N ALA A 28 13.88 -26.93 -11.50
CA ALA A 28 13.64 -28.36 -11.37
C ALA A 28 14.60 -28.96 -10.34
N GLY A 29 14.19 -30.07 -9.72
CA GLY A 29 15.00 -30.87 -8.82
C GLY A 29 15.27 -32.26 -9.39
N ILE A 30 16.40 -32.86 -9.02
CA ILE A 30 16.70 -34.28 -9.28
C ILE A 30 17.41 -34.88 -8.06
N ALA A 31 17.13 -36.16 -7.79
CA ALA A 31 17.86 -36.94 -6.82
C ALA A 31 18.85 -37.87 -7.50
N MET A 32 20.03 -37.96 -6.90
CA MET A 32 21.17 -38.65 -7.47
C MET A 32 21.74 -39.57 -6.40
N GLY A 33 22.29 -40.71 -6.83
CA GLY A 33 22.96 -41.66 -5.96
C GLY A 33 24.35 -42.00 -6.49
N LEU A 34 25.15 -42.60 -5.64
CA LEU A 34 26.45 -43.17 -5.99
C LEU A 34 26.58 -44.54 -5.35
N ILE A 35 27.07 -45.50 -6.13
CA ILE A 35 27.61 -46.76 -5.63
C ILE A 35 29.11 -46.73 -5.91
N LEU A 36 29.94 -46.95 -4.90
CA LEU A 36 31.39 -46.84 -4.95
C LEU A 36 32.04 -48.13 -4.46
N ASP A 37 32.82 -48.77 -5.32
CA ASP A 37 33.72 -49.87 -4.93
C ASP A 37 35.14 -49.32 -4.75
N ASP A 38 35.65 -48.61 -5.77
CA ASP A 38 36.92 -47.87 -5.72
C ASP A 38 36.90 -46.64 -6.66
N GLU A 39 38.01 -45.87 -6.74
CA GLU A 39 38.08 -44.65 -7.57
C GLU A 39 37.87 -44.90 -9.08
N GLU A 40 38.10 -46.13 -9.57
CA GLU A 40 37.91 -46.52 -10.96
C GLU A 40 36.56 -47.21 -11.20
N HIS A 41 36.00 -47.84 -10.17
CA HIS A 41 34.75 -48.60 -10.21
C HIS A 41 33.67 -47.94 -9.36
N TYR A 42 32.92 -47.02 -9.99
CA TYR A 42 31.75 -46.40 -9.38
C TYR A 42 30.63 -46.19 -10.40
N ALA A 43 29.40 -46.11 -9.91
CA ALA A 43 28.22 -45.81 -10.70
C ALA A 43 27.45 -44.64 -10.10
N VAL A 44 27.26 -43.57 -10.89
CA VAL A 44 26.36 -42.47 -10.55
C VAL A 44 24.97 -42.79 -11.07
N LEU A 45 24.01 -42.85 -10.16
CA LEU A 45 22.60 -43.13 -10.44
C LEU A 45 21.83 -41.81 -10.55
N SER A 46 20.89 -41.74 -11.50
CA SER A 46 20.03 -40.57 -11.73
C SER A 46 18.58 -40.91 -11.45
N ASP A 47 17.88 -39.99 -10.79
CA ASP A 47 16.49 -40.14 -10.36
C ASP A 47 16.25 -41.41 -9.51
N ILE A 48 17.04 -41.51 -8.44
CA ILE A 48 17.08 -42.71 -7.61
C ILE A 48 15.74 -43.06 -6.96
N LEU A 49 15.46 -44.35 -6.91
CA LEU A 49 14.40 -44.96 -6.13
C LEU A 49 14.79 -45.05 -4.65
N GLY A 50 13.80 -45.23 -3.77
CA GLY A 50 14.06 -45.39 -2.33
C GLY A 50 14.98 -46.57 -1.99
N MET A 51 14.97 -47.65 -2.79
CA MET A 51 15.90 -48.78 -2.61
C MET A 51 17.34 -48.44 -3.00
N GLU A 52 17.52 -47.64 -4.06
CA GLU A 52 18.84 -47.22 -4.53
C GLU A 52 19.47 -46.20 -3.58
N ASP A 53 18.66 -45.35 -2.93
CA ASP A 53 19.11 -44.52 -1.81
C ASP A 53 19.54 -45.40 -0.63
N ALA A 54 18.68 -46.32 -0.18
CA ALA A 54 18.95 -47.14 1.00
C ALA A 54 20.23 -47.99 0.88
N LEU A 55 20.57 -48.43 -0.34
CA LEU A 55 21.74 -49.27 -0.63
C LEU A 55 22.94 -48.48 -1.17
N GLY A 56 22.75 -47.21 -1.56
CA GLY A 56 23.81 -46.38 -2.13
C GLY A 56 24.73 -45.79 -1.07
N ASP A 57 25.96 -45.49 -1.48
CA ASP A 57 27.05 -45.00 -0.65
C ASP A 57 27.04 -43.47 -0.44
N MET A 58 26.36 -42.77 -1.34
CA MET A 58 26.07 -41.35 -1.24
C MET A 58 24.76 -41.06 -1.96
N ASP A 59 23.95 -40.18 -1.39
CA ASP A 59 22.82 -39.59 -2.07
C ASP A 59 22.91 -38.06 -2.00
N PHE A 60 22.50 -37.40 -3.09
CA PHE A 60 22.38 -35.96 -3.09
C PHE A 60 21.19 -35.51 -3.91
N LYS A 61 20.62 -34.39 -3.48
CA LYS A 61 19.43 -33.78 -4.03
C LYS A 61 19.83 -32.39 -4.49
N ILE A 62 19.56 -32.07 -5.74
CA ILE A 62 20.01 -30.83 -6.36
C ILE A 62 18.87 -30.18 -7.12
N SER A 63 18.68 -28.88 -6.91
CA SER A 63 17.69 -28.09 -7.63
C SER A 63 18.30 -26.87 -8.28
N GLY A 64 17.64 -26.37 -9.31
CA GLY A 64 18.07 -25.19 -10.04
C GLY A 64 17.46 -25.08 -11.43
N ASP A 65 17.97 -24.12 -12.18
CA ASP A 65 17.54 -23.79 -13.54
C ASP A 65 18.69 -24.02 -14.55
N HIS A 66 18.60 -23.43 -15.74
CA HIS A 66 19.64 -23.55 -16.75
C HIS A 66 20.93 -22.76 -16.43
N GLU A 67 20.86 -21.72 -15.60
CA GLU A 67 22.04 -20.89 -15.27
C GLU A 67 22.76 -21.39 -14.02
N GLY A 68 22.06 -22.02 -13.08
CA GLY A 68 22.67 -22.33 -11.79
C GLY A 68 21.94 -23.33 -10.93
N ILE A 69 22.54 -23.56 -9.77
CA ILE A 69 22.00 -24.38 -8.67
C ILE A 69 21.38 -23.44 -7.65
N THR A 70 20.16 -23.73 -7.22
CA THR A 70 19.46 -22.96 -6.18
C THR A 70 19.55 -23.63 -4.82
N ALA A 71 19.58 -24.96 -4.78
CA ALA A 71 19.80 -25.72 -3.55
C ALA A 71 20.56 -27.02 -3.83
N PHE A 72 21.34 -27.44 -2.85
CA PHE A 72 22.12 -28.67 -2.87
C PHE A 72 22.09 -29.27 -1.47
N GLN A 73 21.67 -30.52 -1.38
CA GLN A 73 21.69 -31.33 -0.16
C GLN A 73 22.45 -32.61 -0.47
N LEU A 74 23.38 -32.99 0.40
CA LEU A 74 24.28 -34.11 0.20
C LEU A 74 24.40 -34.89 1.50
N ASP A 75 24.18 -36.20 1.40
CA ASP A 75 24.33 -37.16 2.47
C ASP A 75 25.36 -38.21 2.04
N ILE A 76 26.51 -38.22 2.70
CA ILE A 76 27.63 -39.14 2.44
C ILE A 76 27.60 -40.23 3.51
N LYS A 77 27.68 -41.51 3.11
CA LYS A 77 27.64 -42.66 4.02
C LYS A 77 29.00 -43.35 4.17
N ILE A 78 29.94 -43.08 3.27
CA ILE A 78 31.30 -43.68 3.25
C ILE A 78 32.40 -42.64 3.01
N GLU A 79 33.64 -43.03 3.25
CA GLU A 79 34.82 -42.27 2.82
C GLU A 79 35.21 -42.63 1.36
N GLY A 80 36.11 -41.85 0.73
CA GLY A 80 36.63 -42.16 -0.62
C GLY A 80 35.98 -41.41 -1.78
N ILE A 81 35.03 -40.51 -1.51
CA ILE A 81 34.40 -39.68 -2.56
C ILE A 81 35.32 -38.52 -2.92
N THR A 82 35.97 -38.62 -4.08
CA THR A 82 36.90 -37.61 -4.56
C THR A 82 36.19 -36.44 -5.26
N PRO A 83 36.80 -35.24 -5.33
CA PRO A 83 36.28 -34.12 -6.10
C PRO A 83 36.02 -34.45 -7.58
N LYS A 84 36.79 -35.39 -8.15
CA LYS A 84 36.63 -35.87 -9.53
C LYS A 84 35.31 -36.63 -9.70
N ILE A 85 35.00 -37.55 -8.77
CA ILE A 85 33.72 -38.29 -8.77
C ILE A 85 32.55 -37.32 -8.60
N MET A 86 32.68 -36.36 -7.67
CA MET A 86 31.66 -35.34 -7.46
C MET A 86 31.42 -34.49 -8.71
N GLN A 87 32.47 -34.13 -9.47
CA GLN A 87 32.33 -33.37 -10.71
C GLN A 87 31.55 -34.16 -11.77
N VAL A 88 31.81 -35.47 -11.91
CA VAL A 88 31.04 -36.34 -12.80
C VAL A 88 29.58 -36.41 -12.36
N ALA A 89 29.34 -36.60 -11.06
CA ALA A 89 28.00 -36.69 -10.51
C ALA A 89 27.19 -35.40 -10.72
N LEU A 90 27.79 -34.23 -10.49
CA LEU A 90 27.15 -32.94 -10.71
C LEU A 90 26.85 -32.68 -12.19
N ASN A 91 27.73 -33.11 -13.10
CA ASN A 91 27.49 -32.98 -14.54
C ASN A 91 26.32 -33.86 -15.00
N GLN A 92 26.24 -35.09 -14.50
CA GLN A 92 25.11 -35.98 -14.78
C GLN A 92 23.81 -35.42 -14.19
N ALA A 93 23.88 -34.88 -12.96
CA ALA A 93 22.72 -34.24 -12.32
C ALA A 93 22.24 -33.01 -13.09
N LYS A 94 23.16 -32.19 -13.65
CA LYS A 94 22.81 -31.06 -14.52
C LYS A 94 22.03 -31.53 -15.76
N GLN A 95 22.45 -32.61 -16.38
CA GLN A 95 21.76 -33.18 -17.56
C GLN A 95 20.36 -33.66 -17.18
N GLY A 96 20.23 -34.44 -16.12
CA GLY A 96 18.93 -34.94 -15.64
C GLY A 96 17.98 -33.81 -15.21
N ARG A 97 18.48 -32.82 -14.46
CA ARG A 97 17.70 -31.64 -14.09
C ARG A 97 17.22 -30.85 -15.31
N THR A 98 18.09 -30.65 -16.30
CA THR A 98 17.75 -29.97 -17.55
C THR A 98 16.65 -30.73 -18.32
N HIS A 99 16.74 -32.07 -18.34
CA HIS A 99 15.71 -32.91 -18.95
C HIS A 99 14.35 -32.73 -18.26
N ILE A 100 14.30 -32.80 -16.92
CA ILE A 100 13.07 -32.60 -16.14
C ILE A 100 12.51 -31.19 -16.36
N LEU A 101 13.36 -30.17 -16.34
CA LEU A 101 12.96 -28.78 -16.57
C LEU A 101 12.32 -28.60 -17.95
N ASN A 102 12.90 -29.19 -18.99
CA ASN A 102 12.31 -29.14 -20.34
C ASN A 102 10.94 -29.81 -20.38
N LYS A 103 10.75 -30.95 -19.70
CA LYS A 103 9.44 -31.62 -19.58
C LYS A 103 8.41 -30.78 -18.82
N MET A 104 8.83 -30.06 -17.78
CA MET A 104 7.98 -29.11 -17.08
C MET A 104 7.54 -27.96 -18.01
N LEU A 105 8.47 -27.42 -18.80
CA LEU A 105 8.21 -26.33 -19.74
C LEU A 105 7.35 -26.77 -20.94
N GLU A 106 7.43 -28.02 -21.37
CA GLU A 106 6.49 -28.59 -22.35
C GLU A 106 5.04 -28.54 -21.83
N ALA A 107 4.84 -28.81 -20.53
CA ALA A 107 3.51 -28.78 -19.90
C ALA A 107 3.04 -27.36 -19.51
N CYS A 108 3.96 -26.49 -19.08
CA CYS A 108 3.67 -25.11 -18.67
C CYS A 108 4.77 -24.17 -19.20
N PRO A 109 4.66 -23.69 -20.46
CA PRO A 109 5.72 -22.92 -21.10
C PRO A 109 5.97 -21.55 -20.48
N LYS A 110 4.93 -20.92 -19.92
CA LYS A 110 4.98 -19.57 -19.35
C LYS A 110 4.13 -19.48 -18.09
N SER A 111 4.57 -18.63 -17.18
CA SER A 111 3.77 -18.24 -16.02
C SER A 111 2.50 -17.52 -16.47
N SER A 112 1.40 -17.73 -15.74
CA SER A 112 0.15 -17.01 -15.98
C SER A 112 0.36 -15.51 -15.75
N GLU A 113 -0.17 -14.67 -16.65
CA GLU A 113 -0.06 -13.20 -16.55
C GLU A 113 -0.99 -12.63 -15.47
N SER A 114 -2.07 -13.35 -15.17
CA SER A 114 -3.02 -12.97 -14.14
C SER A 114 -3.02 -13.98 -13.00
N LEU A 115 -3.07 -13.47 -11.77
CA LEU A 115 -3.41 -14.25 -10.59
C LEU A 115 -4.80 -14.88 -10.75
N SER A 116 -4.99 -16.06 -10.15
CA SER A 116 -6.29 -16.75 -10.13
C SER A 116 -7.41 -15.80 -9.66
N GLN A 117 -8.61 -15.95 -10.26
CA GLN A 117 -9.80 -15.19 -9.85
C GLN A 117 -10.22 -15.44 -8.38
N HIS A 118 -9.81 -16.58 -7.82
CA HIS A 118 -10.07 -16.95 -6.43
C HIS A 118 -8.91 -16.60 -5.50
N ALA A 119 -7.76 -16.16 -6.03
CA ALA A 119 -6.66 -15.72 -5.20
C ALA A 119 -7.00 -14.33 -4.63
N PRO A 120 -6.89 -14.13 -3.30
CA PRO A 120 -7.01 -12.81 -2.73
C PRO A 120 -5.93 -11.92 -3.36
N ARG A 121 -6.36 -10.79 -3.89
CA ARG A 121 -5.44 -9.80 -4.46
C ARG A 121 -4.93 -8.95 -3.31
N ILE A 122 -3.63 -8.75 -3.27
CA ILE A 122 -2.98 -7.79 -2.38
C ILE A 122 -2.50 -6.65 -3.25
N ASP A 123 -2.89 -5.43 -2.89
CA ASP A 123 -2.41 -4.23 -3.52
C ASP A 123 -1.77 -3.32 -2.49
N MET A 124 -0.69 -2.66 -2.89
CA MET A 124 0.13 -1.86 -2.00
C MET A 124 0.09 -0.40 -2.46
N VAL A 125 -0.42 0.47 -1.60
CA VAL A 125 -0.47 1.92 -1.84
C VAL A 125 0.45 2.59 -0.84
N ARG A 126 1.35 3.43 -1.33
CA ARG A 126 2.24 4.22 -0.47
C ARG A 126 1.63 5.60 -0.21
N ILE A 127 1.51 5.96 1.05
CA ILE A 127 0.95 7.24 1.51
C ILE A 127 1.99 7.99 2.33
N LYS A 128 1.74 9.27 2.63
CA LYS A 128 2.58 10.02 3.57
C LYS A 128 2.30 9.54 5.01
N PRO A 129 3.31 9.35 5.88
CA PRO A 129 3.08 8.94 7.27
C PRO A 129 2.12 9.85 8.05
N SER A 130 2.09 11.15 7.71
CA SER A 130 1.14 12.11 8.30
C SER A 130 -0.33 11.81 8.01
N GLN A 131 -0.64 11.00 6.98
CA GLN A 131 -1.99 10.66 6.55
C GLN A 131 -2.50 9.34 7.15
N ILE A 132 -1.64 8.58 7.85
CA ILE A 132 -2.02 7.32 8.51
C ILE A 132 -3.20 7.55 9.48
N GLY A 133 -3.10 8.60 10.29
CA GLY A 133 -4.15 8.97 11.25
C GLY A 133 -5.50 9.29 10.58
N THR A 134 -5.49 9.82 9.36
CA THR A 134 -6.70 10.12 8.58
C THR A 134 -7.40 8.85 8.09
N ILE A 135 -6.64 7.83 7.68
CA ILE A 135 -7.20 6.56 7.21
C ILE A 135 -7.73 5.72 8.37
N ILE A 136 -7.00 5.67 9.49
CA ILE A 136 -7.44 4.94 10.69
C ILE A 136 -8.68 5.63 11.29
N GLY A 137 -8.64 6.95 11.38
CA GLY A 137 -9.66 7.76 12.05
C GLY A 137 -9.69 7.56 13.57
N PRO A 138 -10.52 8.33 14.29
CA PRO A 138 -10.63 8.22 15.75
C PRO A 138 -11.11 6.81 16.16
N GLY A 139 -10.29 6.10 16.93
CA GLY A 139 -10.59 4.75 17.42
C GLY A 139 -10.67 3.67 16.34
N GLY A 140 -10.11 3.91 15.14
CA GLY A 140 -10.17 2.94 14.03
C GLY A 140 -11.52 2.90 13.32
N LYS A 141 -12.39 3.90 13.51
CA LYS A 141 -13.71 3.92 12.90
C LYS A 141 -13.65 3.94 11.37
N MET A 142 -12.74 4.75 10.81
CA MET A 142 -12.67 4.98 9.37
C MET A 142 -12.15 3.75 8.63
N ILE A 143 -11.08 3.13 9.15
CA ILE A 143 -10.56 1.88 8.58
C ILE A 143 -11.61 0.75 8.64
N ARG A 144 -12.40 0.64 9.71
CA ARG A 144 -13.50 -0.34 9.80
C ARG A 144 -14.59 -0.06 8.77
N GLU A 145 -14.98 1.19 8.59
CA GLU A 145 -15.98 1.57 7.58
C GLU A 145 -15.52 1.22 6.16
N ILE A 146 -14.24 1.45 5.84
CA ILE A 146 -13.65 1.03 4.56
C ILE A 146 -13.73 -0.49 4.43
N GLN A 147 -13.30 -1.24 5.45
CA GLN A 147 -13.31 -2.71 5.43
C GLN A 147 -14.72 -3.29 5.29
N GLU A 148 -15.71 -2.76 6.01
CA GLU A 148 -17.11 -3.19 5.94
C GLU A 148 -17.75 -2.87 4.59
N THR A 149 -17.49 -1.68 4.03
CA THR A 149 -18.09 -1.23 2.76
C THR A 149 -17.48 -1.93 1.56
N SER A 150 -16.17 -2.17 1.58
CA SER A 150 -15.44 -2.77 0.47
C SER A 150 -15.32 -4.29 0.56
N GLY A 151 -15.48 -4.87 1.75
CA GLY A 151 -15.15 -6.27 2.02
C GLY A 151 -13.65 -6.59 1.89
N ALA A 152 -12.80 -5.56 1.86
CA ALA A 152 -11.34 -5.69 1.84
C ALA A 152 -10.78 -5.63 3.27
N GLU A 153 -9.66 -6.28 3.51
CA GLU A 153 -8.86 -6.13 4.71
C GLU A 153 -7.75 -5.11 4.43
N LEU A 154 -7.57 -4.15 5.34
CA LEU A 154 -6.57 -3.10 5.23
C LEU A 154 -5.57 -3.23 6.36
N ASN A 155 -4.28 -3.32 6.04
CA ASN A 155 -3.18 -3.21 6.98
C ASN A 155 -2.34 -1.98 6.64
N ILE A 156 -1.93 -1.21 7.65
CA ILE A 156 -1.18 0.03 7.48
C ILE A 156 0.07 -0.05 8.34
N ASP A 157 1.23 0.01 7.70
CA ASP A 157 2.52 0.04 8.37
C ASP A 157 2.89 1.48 8.78
N ASP A 158 3.72 1.61 9.82
CA ASP A 158 4.14 2.91 10.37
C ASP A 158 4.95 3.77 9.37
N ASP A 159 5.46 3.16 8.31
CA ASP A 159 6.20 3.83 7.23
C ASP A 159 5.31 4.39 6.10
N GLY A 160 3.98 4.19 6.22
CA GLY A 160 2.99 4.63 5.24
C GLY A 160 2.74 3.63 4.10
N LEU A 161 3.11 2.35 4.27
CA LEU A 161 2.68 1.30 3.34
C LEU A 161 1.28 0.79 3.73
N VAL A 162 0.30 0.96 2.84
CA VAL A 162 -1.05 0.44 3.00
C VAL A 162 -1.21 -0.81 2.13
N SER A 163 -1.38 -1.96 2.77
CA SER A 163 -1.69 -3.23 2.13
C SER A 163 -3.20 -3.46 2.15
N ILE A 164 -3.81 -3.50 0.97
CA ILE A 164 -5.23 -3.76 0.77
C ILE A 164 -5.36 -5.18 0.23
N THR A 165 -6.06 -6.05 0.95
CA THR A 165 -6.32 -7.44 0.57
C THR A 165 -7.80 -7.62 0.30
N CYS A 166 -8.19 -8.11 -0.88
CA CYS A 166 -9.60 -8.36 -1.19
C CYS A 166 -9.78 -9.64 -2.02
N PRO A 167 -10.79 -10.48 -1.71
CA PRO A 167 -11.14 -11.64 -2.53
C PRO A 167 -11.71 -11.26 -3.91
N THR A 168 -12.29 -10.06 -4.04
CA THR A 168 -12.96 -9.62 -5.28
C THR A 168 -12.26 -8.40 -5.90
N ALA A 169 -12.24 -8.34 -7.23
CA ALA A 169 -11.69 -7.19 -7.94
C ALA A 169 -12.51 -5.91 -7.71
N GLU A 170 -13.83 -6.03 -7.55
CA GLU A 170 -14.73 -4.90 -7.27
C GLU A 170 -14.51 -4.32 -5.87
N GLY A 171 -14.39 -5.17 -4.85
CA GLY A 171 -14.09 -4.73 -3.48
C GLY A 171 -12.71 -4.06 -3.40
N MET A 172 -11.72 -4.60 -4.12
CA MET A 172 -10.40 -3.98 -4.24
C MET A 172 -10.47 -2.57 -4.83
N ALA A 173 -11.20 -2.40 -5.94
CA ALA A 173 -11.35 -1.10 -6.60
C ALA A 173 -12.01 -0.07 -5.67
N LYS A 174 -13.07 -0.48 -4.95
CA LYS A 174 -13.75 0.38 -3.96
C LYS A 174 -12.84 0.78 -2.80
N ALA A 175 -12.12 -0.18 -2.21
CA ALA A 175 -11.19 0.08 -1.12
C ALA A 175 -10.09 1.07 -1.54
N LYS A 176 -9.50 0.86 -2.73
CA LYS A 176 -8.52 1.78 -3.30
C LYS A 176 -9.07 3.18 -3.52
N GLU A 177 -10.27 3.30 -4.07
CA GLU A 177 -10.91 4.59 -4.29
C GLU A 177 -11.16 5.33 -2.97
N MET A 178 -11.65 4.63 -1.94
CA MET A 178 -11.86 5.21 -0.60
C MET A 178 -10.54 5.68 0.03
N VAL A 179 -9.50 4.85 -0.01
CA VAL A 179 -8.16 5.21 0.49
C VAL A 179 -7.61 6.41 -0.28
N HIS A 180 -7.67 6.38 -1.61
CA HIS A 180 -7.22 7.48 -2.47
C HIS A 180 -7.97 8.77 -2.14
N ASN A 181 -9.29 8.74 -1.98
CA ASN A 181 -10.08 9.92 -1.65
C ASN A 181 -9.75 10.49 -0.26
N LEU A 182 -9.24 9.70 0.67
CA LEU A 182 -8.79 10.19 1.97
C LEU A 182 -7.39 10.80 1.90
N THR A 183 -6.51 10.22 1.10
CA THR A 183 -5.09 10.60 1.00
C THR A 183 -4.79 11.58 -0.12
N ALA A 184 -5.73 11.79 -1.04
CA ALA A 184 -5.55 12.68 -2.18
C ALA A 184 -5.33 14.11 -1.67
N GLU A 185 -4.18 14.66 -2.00
CA GLU A 185 -3.91 16.07 -1.76
C GLU A 185 -4.46 16.89 -2.91
N ILE A 186 -5.27 17.87 -2.56
CA ILE A 186 -5.74 18.88 -3.50
C ILE A 186 -4.56 19.79 -3.84
N GLU A 187 -4.17 19.81 -5.11
CA GLU A 187 -3.12 20.66 -5.66
C GLU A 187 -3.68 21.97 -6.22
N ILE A 188 -2.90 23.04 -6.09
CA ILE A 188 -3.25 24.35 -6.65
C ILE A 188 -3.17 24.27 -8.19
N GLY A 189 -4.21 24.74 -8.87
CA GLY A 189 -4.29 24.78 -10.33
C GLY A 189 -4.91 23.55 -10.99
N GLN A 190 -5.15 22.46 -10.25
CA GLN A 190 -5.87 21.29 -10.74
C GLN A 190 -7.39 21.53 -10.76
N VAL A 191 -8.07 20.82 -11.66
CA VAL A 191 -9.53 20.83 -11.79
C VAL A 191 -10.09 19.56 -11.17
N TYR A 192 -11.03 19.71 -10.25
CA TYR A 192 -11.68 18.59 -9.58
C TYR A 192 -13.19 18.66 -9.75
N LYS A 193 -13.83 17.49 -9.79
CA LYS A 193 -15.29 17.37 -9.65
C LYS A 193 -15.63 17.32 -8.17
N GLY A 194 -16.44 18.27 -7.71
CA GLY A 194 -16.85 18.34 -6.32
C GLY A 194 -18.36 18.46 -6.17
N LYS A 195 -18.86 17.99 -5.04
CA LYS A 195 -20.29 18.02 -4.70
C LYS A 195 -20.60 19.18 -3.76
N VAL A 196 -21.66 19.93 -4.04
CA VAL A 196 -22.09 21.05 -3.18
C VAL A 196 -22.66 20.50 -1.87
N THR A 197 -22.02 20.83 -0.76
CA THR A 197 -22.48 20.43 0.58
C THR A 197 -23.41 21.47 1.18
N SER A 198 -23.12 22.75 0.99
CA SER A 198 -23.96 23.85 1.46
C SER A 198 -23.84 25.10 0.59
N VAL A 199 -24.90 25.90 0.56
CA VAL A 199 -24.96 27.17 -0.17
C VAL A 199 -25.21 28.29 0.84
N VAL A 200 -24.44 29.37 0.73
CA VAL A 200 -24.51 30.56 1.58
C VAL A 200 -24.62 31.82 0.72
N ASP A 201 -25.01 32.95 1.29
CA ASP A 201 -25.26 34.18 0.52
C ASP A 201 -24.04 34.69 -0.26
N PHE A 202 -22.83 34.37 0.19
CA PHE A 202 -21.57 34.79 -0.42
C PHE A 202 -20.86 33.71 -1.25
N GLY A 203 -21.45 32.51 -1.40
CA GLY A 203 -20.81 31.41 -2.13
C GLY A 203 -21.42 30.02 -1.87
N ALA A 204 -20.68 28.98 -2.25
CA ALA A 204 -21.04 27.59 -2.00
C ALA A 204 -19.84 26.80 -1.47
N PHE A 205 -20.08 25.90 -0.52
CA PHE A 205 -19.09 24.92 -0.09
C PHE A 205 -19.19 23.68 -0.96
N VAL A 206 -18.05 23.30 -1.53
CA VAL A 206 -17.93 22.17 -2.43
C VAL A 206 -16.95 21.18 -1.82
N GLN A 207 -17.42 19.96 -1.58
CA GLN A 207 -16.59 18.86 -1.10
C GLN A 207 -15.81 18.26 -2.27
N ILE A 208 -14.50 18.21 -2.11
CA ILE A 208 -13.55 17.61 -3.05
C ILE A 208 -12.73 16.60 -2.24
N PHE A 209 -12.83 15.31 -2.59
CA PHE A 209 -12.21 14.24 -1.82
C PHE A 209 -12.60 14.31 -0.33
N SER A 210 -11.62 14.42 0.57
CA SER A 210 -11.79 14.53 2.03
C SER A 210 -11.85 15.97 2.57
N GLN A 211 -11.77 17.00 1.71
CA GLN A 211 -11.68 18.41 2.13
C GLN A 211 -12.82 19.25 1.53
N GLU A 212 -13.20 20.33 2.22
CA GLU A 212 -14.16 21.31 1.71
C GLU A 212 -13.45 22.57 1.20
N GLY A 213 -13.87 23.04 0.03
CA GLY A 213 -13.43 24.31 -0.53
C GLY A 213 -14.58 25.30 -0.67
N LEU A 214 -14.27 26.59 -0.54
CA LEU A 214 -15.22 27.68 -0.72
C LEU A 214 -15.15 28.19 -2.17
N LEU A 215 -16.28 28.11 -2.86
CA LEU A 215 -16.52 28.77 -4.15
C LEU A 215 -17.22 30.11 -3.89
N HIS A 216 -16.48 31.21 -3.98
CA HIS A 216 -17.02 32.55 -3.76
C HIS A 216 -17.92 33.00 -4.94
N VAL A 217 -18.95 33.80 -4.68
CA VAL A 217 -19.92 34.25 -5.72
C VAL A 217 -19.24 34.89 -6.95
N SER A 218 -18.14 35.63 -6.74
CA SER A 218 -17.38 36.27 -7.83
C SER A 218 -16.59 35.31 -8.72
N GLU A 219 -16.44 34.06 -8.28
CA GLU A 219 -15.68 33.00 -8.96
C GLU A 219 -16.59 31.93 -9.57
N ILE A 220 -17.92 32.11 -9.54
CA ILE A 220 -18.89 31.18 -10.12
C ILE A 220 -19.05 31.38 -11.64
N SER A 221 -19.17 32.64 -12.09
CA SER A 221 -19.39 33.01 -13.49
C SER A 221 -18.81 34.40 -13.80
N TYR A 222 -18.68 34.75 -15.09
CA TYR A 222 -18.36 36.11 -15.54
C TYR A 222 -19.56 37.08 -15.44
N GLU A 223 -20.77 36.55 -15.36
CA GLU A 223 -22.01 37.33 -15.21
C GLU A 223 -22.25 37.72 -13.74
N ARG A 224 -22.97 38.83 -13.54
CA ARG A 224 -23.35 39.28 -12.19
C ARG A 224 -24.45 38.37 -11.68
N ILE A 225 -24.11 37.53 -10.70
CA ILE A 225 -25.05 36.64 -10.02
C ILE A 225 -25.62 37.37 -8.81
N ASP A 226 -26.93 37.63 -8.82
CA ASP A 226 -27.63 38.27 -7.69
C ASP A 226 -27.94 37.27 -6.57
N LYS A 227 -28.16 35.99 -6.89
CA LYS A 227 -28.40 34.91 -5.91
C LYS A 227 -27.68 33.62 -6.31
N VAL A 228 -26.81 33.13 -5.43
CA VAL A 228 -26.09 31.86 -5.63
C VAL A 228 -27.05 30.66 -5.72
N ALA A 229 -28.13 30.71 -4.93
CA ALA A 229 -29.15 29.64 -4.87
C ALA A 229 -29.89 29.40 -6.19
N ASP A 230 -29.89 30.36 -7.12
CA ASP A 230 -30.56 30.23 -8.41
C ASP A 230 -29.69 29.45 -9.43
N HIS A 231 -28.37 29.39 -9.20
CA HIS A 231 -27.41 28.74 -10.10
C HIS A 231 -26.78 27.45 -9.56
N ILE A 232 -26.77 27.26 -8.24
CA ILE A 232 -26.14 26.13 -7.58
C ILE A 232 -27.09 25.58 -6.51
N LYS A 233 -27.44 24.30 -6.63
CA LYS A 233 -28.25 23.61 -5.62
C LYS A 233 -27.39 22.72 -4.74
N ILE A 234 -27.86 22.50 -3.53
CA ILE A 234 -27.26 21.54 -2.61
C ILE A 234 -27.32 20.14 -3.26
N GLY A 235 -26.19 19.46 -3.33
CA GLY A 235 -26.06 18.15 -3.95
C GLY A 235 -25.62 18.16 -5.42
N ASP A 236 -25.54 19.32 -6.08
CA ASP A 236 -25.03 19.41 -7.46
C ASP A 236 -23.55 19.03 -7.52
N THR A 237 -23.15 18.40 -8.62
CA THR A 237 -21.75 18.09 -8.92
C THR A 237 -21.22 19.06 -9.97
N LEU A 238 -20.16 19.80 -9.65
CA LEU A 238 -19.56 20.79 -10.56
C LEU A 238 -18.04 20.63 -10.66
N GLU A 239 -17.50 21.02 -11.80
CA GLU A 239 -16.05 21.12 -12.02
C GLU A 239 -15.54 22.47 -11.49
N VAL A 240 -14.52 22.41 -10.64
CA VAL A 240 -13.93 23.55 -9.95
C VAL A 240 -12.41 23.47 -9.99
N LYS A 241 -11.75 24.60 -10.28
CA LYS A 241 -10.31 24.72 -10.23
C LYS A 241 -9.88 25.27 -8.88
N VAL A 242 -8.82 24.71 -8.31
CA VAL A 242 -8.24 25.19 -7.05
C VAL A 242 -7.37 26.39 -7.35
N VAL A 243 -7.72 27.55 -6.81
CA VAL A 243 -6.99 28.80 -7.05
C VAL A 243 -5.93 29.02 -5.98
N ASP A 244 -6.27 28.69 -4.74
CA ASP A 244 -5.42 28.96 -3.59
C ASP A 244 -5.72 27.96 -2.47
N LYS A 245 -4.68 27.61 -1.72
CA LYS A 245 -4.76 26.69 -0.57
C LYS A 245 -4.02 27.33 0.58
N THR A 246 -4.78 27.78 1.58
CA THR A 246 -4.25 28.40 2.80
C THR A 246 -4.66 27.60 4.03
N ASP A 247 -4.04 27.85 5.18
CA ASP A 247 -4.43 27.23 6.47
C ASP A 247 -5.88 27.51 6.86
N ARG A 248 -6.51 28.53 6.26
CA ARG A 248 -7.90 28.93 6.50
C ARG A 248 -8.91 28.21 5.59
N GLY A 249 -8.44 27.37 4.66
CA GLY A 249 -9.28 26.60 3.74
C GLY A 249 -8.86 26.73 2.28
N ILE A 250 -9.54 25.98 1.43
CA ILE A 250 -9.31 25.92 -0.02
C ILE A 250 -10.22 26.92 -0.74
N ARG A 251 -9.66 27.69 -1.66
CA ARG A 251 -10.43 28.58 -2.55
C ARG A 251 -10.60 27.94 -3.92
N LEU A 252 -11.85 27.90 -4.35
CA LEU A 252 -12.25 27.29 -5.61
C LEU A 252 -12.73 28.38 -6.58
N SER A 253 -12.50 28.14 -7.88
CA SER A 253 -13.06 28.96 -8.94
C SER A 253 -13.58 28.10 -10.08
N ARG A 254 -14.78 28.43 -10.54
CA ARG A 254 -15.40 27.90 -11.75
C ARG A 254 -15.22 28.85 -12.93
N LYS A 255 -15.08 30.15 -12.66
CA LYS A 255 -14.87 31.22 -13.65
C LYS A 255 -13.63 30.99 -14.52
N VAL A 256 -12.54 30.44 -13.96
CA VAL A 256 -11.31 30.13 -14.72
C VAL A 256 -11.53 29.02 -15.78
N LEU A 257 -12.60 28.23 -15.65
CA LEU A 257 -12.95 27.15 -16.58
C LEU A 257 -13.97 27.57 -17.64
N LEU A 258 -14.61 28.72 -17.48
CA LEU A 258 -15.57 29.27 -18.44
C LEU A 258 -14.83 30.13 -19.47
N GLU A 259 -15.25 30.07 -20.73
CA GLU A 259 -14.69 30.93 -21.77
C GLU A 259 -14.94 32.41 -21.45
N LYS A 260 -13.89 33.21 -21.58
CA LYS A 260 -13.92 34.65 -21.28
C LYS A 260 -14.83 35.33 -22.31
N PRO A 261 -15.94 35.98 -21.92
CA PRO A 261 -16.78 36.69 -22.87
C PRO A 261 -16.00 37.84 -23.52
N GLU A 262 -16.13 38.02 -24.85
CA GLU A 262 -15.51 39.13 -25.57
C GLU A 262 -16.01 40.46 -24.98
N GLY A 263 -15.09 41.24 -24.38
CA GLY A 263 -15.40 42.55 -23.76
C GLY A 263 -15.41 42.61 -22.24
N TYR A 264 -15.06 41.52 -21.51
CA TYR A 264 -14.97 41.57 -20.05
C TYR A 264 -13.81 42.44 -19.56
N VAL A 265 -14.14 43.63 -19.02
CA VAL A 265 -13.20 44.50 -18.32
C VAL A 265 -13.11 44.05 -16.87
N GLU A 266 -11.92 43.63 -16.46
CA GLU A 266 -11.65 43.24 -15.08
C GLU A 266 -11.90 44.44 -14.16
N PRO A 267 -12.78 44.34 -13.15
CA PRO A 267 -13.02 45.47 -12.25
C PRO A 267 -11.71 45.82 -11.54
N THR A 268 -11.15 46.98 -11.83
CA THR A 268 -10.01 47.54 -11.10
C THR A 268 -10.41 47.59 -9.62
N ARG A 269 -9.80 46.73 -8.80
CA ARG A 269 -9.91 46.87 -7.34
C ARG A 269 -9.25 48.19 -6.99
N GLU A 270 -10.05 49.21 -6.70
CA GLU A 270 -9.53 50.42 -6.06
C GLU A 270 -8.79 50.00 -4.78
N PRO A 271 -7.55 50.44 -4.56
CA PRO A 271 -6.87 50.23 -3.29
C PRO A 271 -7.78 50.79 -2.20
N ARG A 272 -8.18 49.95 -1.24
CA ARG A 272 -8.85 50.41 -0.02
C ARG A 272 -7.95 51.47 0.61
N GLY A 273 -8.37 52.73 0.49
CA GLY A 273 -7.62 53.89 0.97
C GLY A 273 -7.19 53.71 2.42
N ASP A 274 -5.94 54.08 2.68
CA ASP A 274 -5.32 54.07 3.99
C ASP A 274 -6.26 54.63 5.06
N ARG A 275 -6.59 53.78 6.04
CA ARG A 275 -7.24 54.23 7.27
C ARG A 275 -6.31 55.27 7.91
N ARG A 276 -6.76 56.52 7.93
CA ARG A 276 -6.12 57.64 8.62
C ARG A 276 -5.69 57.24 10.05
N PRO A 277 -4.48 57.60 10.50
CA PRO A 277 -4.02 57.29 11.84
C PRO A 277 -4.86 58.03 12.88
N SER A 278 -5.39 57.27 13.84
CA SER A 278 -6.19 57.80 14.95
C SER A 278 -5.34 58.73 15.81
N ARG A 279 -5.93 59.90 16.08
CA ARG A 279 -5.36 61.01 16.83
C ARG A 279 -5.00 60.60 18.26
N ASP A 280 -3.76 60.87 18.59
CA ASP A 280 -3.14 60.78 19.91
C ASP A 280 -3.90 61.62 20.94
N ASN A 281 -4.28 61.02 22.08
CA ASN A 281 -4.84 61.75 23.22
C ASN A 281 -4.42 61.11 24.55
N ASN A 282 -3.18 61.42 24.93
CA ASN A 282 -2.70 61.77 26.27
C ASN A 282 -3.51 61.35 27.53
N ARG A 283 -2.77 60.67 28.42
CA ARG A 283 -2.67 60.84 29.90
C ARG A 283 -3.84 60.42 30.79
N ARG A 284 -3.59 59.40 31.63
CA ARG A 284 -3.33 59.58 33.09
C ARG A 284 -2.82 58.30 33.79
N PRO A 285 -2.13 58.44 34.95
CA PRO A 285 -1.10 57.51 35.40
C PRO A 285 -1.55 56.44 36.41
N SER A 286 -0.74 55.38 36.45
CA SER A 286 -0.80 54.27 37.40
C SER A 286 -0.51 54.73 38.84
N ARG A 287 -1.42 54.40 39.77
CA ARG A 287 -1.20 54.45 41.22
C ARG A 287 -1.35 53.02 41.75
N GLY A 288 -0.34 52.55 42.47
CA GLY A 288 -0.31 51.24 43.11
C GLY A 288 -1.17 51.12 44.36
N ASN A 289 -1.41 49.87 44.75
CA ASN A 289 -1.31 49.32 46.12
C ASN A 289 -1.61 47.81 46.02
N GLU A 290 -0.65 46.94 46.35
CA GLU A 290 -0.42 46.32 47.67
C GLU A 290 -1.43 45.22 48.09
N GLN A 291 -0.83 44.03 48.27
CA GLN A 291 -1.07 43.02 49.30
C GLN A 291 -2.41 42.27 49.37
N ARG A 292 -2.29 40.95 49.12
CA ARG A 292 -2.93 39.80 49.81
C ARG A 292 -2.56 38.58 48.95
N GLY A 293 -1.95 37.49 49.41
CA GLY A 293 -1.71 36.92 50.73
C GLY A 293 -1.60 35.41 50.47
N ASP A 294 -0.49 34.81 50.89
CA ASP A 294 -0.14 33.40 50.72
C ASP A 294 -1.24 32.44 51.21
N LYS A 295 -1.55 31.42 50.40
CA LYS A 295 -2.05 30.12 50.85
C LYS A 295 -1.42 29.00 50.01
N PRO A 296 -0.72 28.02 50.61
CA PRO A 296 -0.11 26.94 49.87
C PRO A 296 -1.13 25.92 49.35
N MET A 297 -0.94 25.49 48.10
CA MET A 297 -1.67 24.43 47.42
C MET A 297 -1.49 23.08 48.14
N LYS A 298 -2.61 22.37 48.35
CA LYS A 298 -2.63 20.97 48.77
C LYS A 298 -2.14 20.07 47.64
N SER A 299 -1.24 19.15 47.99
CA SER A 299 -0.73 18.07 47.15
C SER A 299 -1.86 17.14 46.65
N PRO A 300 -1.81 16.66 45.40
CA PRO A 300 -2.80 15.70 44.89
C PRO A 300 -2.57 14.29 45.47
N GLN A 301 -3.66 13.67 45.93
CA GLN A 301 -3.69 12.30 46.45
C GLN A 301 -3.46 11.27 45.34
N LEU A 302 -2.53 10.35 45.57
CA LEU A 302 -2.30 9.16 44.76
C LEU A 302 -3.50 8.19 44.87
N ILE A 303 -4.02 7.77 43.72
CA ILE A 303 -5.01 6.71 43.56
C ILE A 303 -4.28 5.36 43.65
N PRO A 304 -4.65 4.42 44.55
CA PRO A 304 -4.05 3.09 44.58
C PRO A 304 -4.64 2.17 43.47
N PRO A 305 -3.84 1.22 42.95
CA PRO A 305 -4.24 0.36 41.83
C PRO A 305 -5.29 -0.70 42.22
N PRO A 306 -6.06 -1.21 41.23
CA PRO A 306 -7.13 -2.18 41.48
C PRO A 306 -6.60 -3.57 41.85
N LYS A 307 -7.25 -4.19 42.84
CA LYS A 307 -6.97 -5.54 43.32
C LYS A 307 -7.39 -6.59 42.28
N THR A 308 -6.45 -7.44 41.89
CA THR A 308 -6.67 -8.70 41.17
C THR A 308 -7.32 -9.72 42.09
N THR A 309 -8.56 -10.11 41.82
CA THR A 309 -9.18 -11.33 42.35
C THR A 309 -8.99 -12.47 41.35
N VAL A 310 -8.11 -13.40 41.70
CA VAL A 310 -8.03 -14.73 41.10
C VAL A 310 -9.10 -15.58 41.77
N GLY A 311 -10.14 -15.95 41.02
CA GLY A 311 -11.13 -16.94 41.42
C GLY A 311 -11.01 -18.14 40.50
N GLY A 312 -10.53 -19.26 41.05
CA GLY A 312 -10.60 -20.56 40.41
C GLY A 312 -11.96 -21.21 40.68
N HIS A 313 -12.53 -21.80 39.63
CA HIS A 313 -13.19 -23.10 39.59
C HIS A 313 -13.34 -23.52 38.14
#